data_AF-A0A024K008-F1
#
_entry.id   AF-A0A024K008-F1
#
_cell.length_a   1.000
_cell.length_b   1.000
_cell.length_c   1.000
_cell.angle_alpha   90.00
_cell.angle_beta   90.00
_cell.angle_gamma   90.00
#
_symmetry.space_group_name_H-M   'P 1'
#
loop_
_entity.id
_entity.type
_entity.pdbx_description
1 polymer ?
#
loop_
_entity_poly.entity_id
_entity_poly.type
_entity_poly.pdbx_seq_one_letter_code
_entity_poly.pdbx_strand_id
1 'polypeptide(L)'
;MALTYPAPAAWLALVTAVVAAPAAGADRPQPVPLYGTYNTFLDHSKQTFNGQPRPSDPSTQAASFTTTCDASGCVAHWLLLDRLTDNPNAPKMYDYRWSNDRWVSSSDYPFHCDDASLVDTRRSDFLMPNGDGSFHGERTFTVGAPGCPGDGPGVYWLPFTLTPS
;
A
#
# COMPACT_ATOMS: atom_id res chain seq x y z
N MET A 1 -94.02 1.14 5.97
CA MET A 1 -92.93 1.17 4.98
C MET A 1 -91.78 1.93 5.61
N ALA A 2 -90.84 1.19 6.20
CA ALA A 2 -89.65 1.73 6.84
C ALA A 2 -88.48 1.63 5.85
N LEU A 3 -87.55 2.58 5.88
CA LEU A 3 -86.12 2.34 5.68
C LEU A 3 -85.31 3.59 6.08
N THR A 4 -84.35 3.35 6.96
CA THR A 4 -83.40 4.27 7.60
C THR A 4 -82.00 4.09 7.00
N TYR A 5 -81.33 5.23 6.70
CA TYR A 5 -79.87 5.56 6.68
C TYR A 5 -78.91 4.72 5.76
N PRO A 6 -77.71 5.19 5.33
CA PRO A 6 -76.77 6.07 6.09
C PRO A 6 -75.94 7.13 5.31
N ALA A 7 -75.21 7.92 6.11
CA ALA A 7 -74.21 8.91 5.70
C ALA A 7 -72.90 8.27 5.19
N PRO A 8 -72.15 8.93 4.29
CA PRO A 8 -70.85 8.43 3.85
C PRO A 8 -69.73 8.86 4.81
N ALA A 9 -69.07 7.87 5.43
CA ALA A 9 -67.79 8.04 6.11
C ALA A 9 -66.66 8.13 5.07
N ALA A 10 -66.00 9.28 4.98
CA ALA A 10 -64.81 9.46 4.14
C ALA A 10 -63.58 9.00 4.91
N TRP A 11 -62.91 7.97 4.37
CA TRP A 11 -61.66 7.42 4.90
C TRP A 11 -60.48 8.30 4.46
N LEU A 12 -59.73 8.84 5.42
CA LEU A 12 -58.44 9.50 5.17
C LEU A 12 -57.34 8.43 5.06
N ALA A 13 -56.80 8.24 3.87
CA ALA A 13 -55.59 7.44 3.66
C ALA A 13 -54.35 8.30 3.92
N LEU A 14 -53.60 7.97 4.97
CA LEU A 14 -52.28 8.55 5.27
C LEU A 14 -51.22 7.87 4.39
N VAL A 15 -50.63 8.63 3.47
CA VAL A 15 -49.46 8.20 2.69
C VAL A 15 -48.21 8.63 3.44
N THR A 16 -47.58 7.71 4.17
CA THR A 16 -46.23 7.90 4.72
C THR A 16 -45.20 7.76 3.60
N ALA A 17 -44.66 8.88 3.15
CA ALA A 17 -43.50 8.91 2.26
C ALA A 17 -42.24 8.51 3.05
N VAL A 18 -41.75 7.29 2.84
CA VAL A 18 -40.45 6.85 3.35
C VAL A 18 -39.37 7.51 2.49
N VAL A 19 -38.72 8.54 3.03
CA VAL A 19 -37.52 9.12 2.40
C VAL A 19 -36.36 8.17 2.70
N ALA A 20 -36.08 7.26 1.76
CA ALA A 20 -34.83 6.51 1.78
C ALA A 20 -33.70 7.49 1.47
N ALA A 21 -32.84 7.76 2.46
CA ALA A 21 -31.59 8.47 2.20
C ALA A 21 -30.76 7.65 1.19
N PRO A 22 -30.11 8.27 0.19
CA PRO A 22 -29.26 7.54 -0.72
C PRO A 22 -28.07 7.00 0.08
N ALA A 23 -28.04 5.70 0.30
CA ALA A 23 -26.84 5.01 0.74
C ALA A 23 -25.87 5.00 -0.44
N ALA A 24 -25.00 6.00 -0.52
CA ALA A 24 -23.83 5.98 -1.39
C ALA A 24 -22.78 5.02 -0.81
N GLY A 25 -23.10 3.73 -0.77
CA GLY A 25 -22.12 2.67 -0.60
C GLY A 25 -21.40 2.52 -1.93
N ALA A 26 -20.31 3.25 -2.13
CA ALA A 26 -19.38 2.87 -3.18
C ALA A 26 -18.86 1.47 -2.79
N ASP A 27 -19.24 0.46 -3.56
CA ASP A 27 -18.76 -0.91 -3.49
C ASP A 27 -17.27 -0.94 -3.90
N ARG A 28 -16.44 -0.14 -3.21
CA ARG A 28 -15.00 -0.15 -3.37
C ARG A 28 -14.53 -1.39 -2.64
N PRO A 29 -13.86 -2.34 -3.32
CA PRO A 29 -13.17 -3.41 -2.63
C PRO A 29 -12.32 -2.78 -1.53
N GLN A 30 -12.67 -3.09 -0.28
CA GLN A 30 -11.87 -2.62 0.85
C GLN A 30 -10.48 -3.26 0.70
N PRO A 31 -9.39 -2.50 0.86
CA PRO A 31 -8.06 -3.06 0.76
C PRO A 31 -7.92 -4.26 1.71
N VAL A 32 -7.16 -5.26 1.28
CA VAL A 32 -6.66 -6.28 2.21
C VAL A 32 -5.77 -5.55 3.23
N PRO A 33 -6.16 -5.51 4.52
CA PRO A 33 -5.44 -4.71 5.50
C PRO A 33 -3.99 -5.19 5.64
N LEU A 34 -3.05 -4.25 5.64
CA LEU A 34 -1.65 -4.50 5.95
C LEU A 34 -1.41 -4.05 7.40
N TYR A 35 -1.39 -4.99 8.33
CA TYR A 35 -1.40 -4.71 9.77
C TYR A 35 -0.62 -5.76 10.55
N GLY A 36 0.12 -5.33 11.57
CA GLY A 36 0.88 -6.22 12.45
C GLY A 36 2.37 -6.25 12.13
N THR A 37 3.07 -7.26 12.61
CA THR A 37 4.53 -7.42 12.45
C THR A 37 4.85 -8.42 11.34
N TYR A 38 5.86 -8.08 10.55
CA TYR A 38 6.28 -8.85 9.39
C TYR A 38 7.80 -8.93 9.31
N ASN A 39 8.27 -10.07 8.81
CA ASN A 39 9.60 -10.19 8.23
C ASN A 39 9.55 -9.74 6.77
N THR A 40 10.28 -8.67 6.45
CA THR A 40 10.49 -8.18 5.09
C THR A 40 11.72 -8.86 4.51
N PHE A 41 11.54 -9.76 3.56
CA PHE A 41 12.64 -10.39 2.83
C PHE A 41 12.87 -9.67 1.50
N LEU A 42 14.03 -9.01 1.37
CA LEU A 42 14.49 -8.38 0.13
C LEU A 42 15.36 -9.39 -0.64
N ASP A 43 14.88 -9.84 -1.79
CA ASP A 43 15.57 -10.84 -2.60
C ASP A 43 16.60 -10.18 -3.53
N HIS A 44 17.67 -9.67 -2.93
CA HIS A 44 18.78 -9.06 -3.66
C HIS A 44 19.49 -10.03 -4.61
N SER A 45 19.31 -11.35 -4.44
CA SER A 45 19.85 -12.34 -5.37
C SER A 45 19.20 -12.24 -6.77
N LYS A 46 18.04 -11.59 -6.87
CA LYS A 46 17.33 -11.32 -8.13
C LYS A 46 17.43 -9.87 -8.59
N GLN A 47 18.26 -9.06 -7.94
CA GLN A 47 18.38 -7.66 -8.27
C GLN A 47 18.89 -7.46 -9.71
N THR A 48 18.39 -6.40 -10.36
CA THR A 48 18.87 -5.96 -11.67
C THR A 48 19.20 -4.46 -11.66
N PHE A 49 20.05 -4.03 -12.58
CA PHE A 49 20.24 -2.64 -12.97
C PHE A 49 19.95 -2.48 -14.45
N ASN A 50 18.96 -1.66 -14.82
CA ASN A 50 18.47 -1.52 -16.20
C ASN A 50 18.16 -2.87 -16.87
N GLY A 51 17.62 -3.82 -16.09
CA GLY A 51 17.28 -5.17 -16.53
C GLY A 51 18.45 -6.15 -16.62
N GLN A 52 19.69 -5.70 -16.42
CA GLN A 52 20.86 -6.58 -16.35
C GLN A 52 21.04 -7.12 -14.92
N PRO A 53 21.28 -8.43 -14.73
CA PRO A 53 21.48 -9.00 -13.39
C PRO A 53 22.61 -8.31 -12.60
N ARG A 54 22.31 -7.93 -11.35
CA ARG A 54 23.23 -7.34 -10.38
C ARG A 54 22.96 -7.93 -8.98
N PRO A 55 23.14 -9.26 -8.82
CA PRO A 55 22.79 -9.94 -7.59
C PRO A 55 23.72 -9.56 -6.44
N SER A 56 23.18 -9.52 -5.22
CA SER A 56 23.92 -9.47 -3.96
C SER A 56 23.23 -10.33 -2.90
N ASP A 57 23.81 -10.41 -1.70
CA ASP A 57 23.25 -11.21 -0.63
C ASP A 57 21.84 -10.70 -0.23
N PRO A 58 20.84 -11.60 -0.13
CA PRO A 58 19.51 -11.24 0.36
C PRO A 58 19.54 -10.71 1.80
N SER A 59 18.52 -9.94 2.18
CA SER A 59 18.40 -9.39 3.53
C SER A 59 16.98 -9.55 4.07
N THR A 60 16.87 -9.67 5.41
CA THR A 60 15.59 -9.72 6.12
C THR A 60 15.53 -8.59 7.14
N GLN A 61 14.40 -7.91 7.22
CA GLN A 61 14.18 -6.78 8.12
C GLN A 61 12.85 -6.93 8.86
N ALA A 62 12.85 -6.72 10.17
CA ALA A 62 11.61 -6.67 10.95
C ALA A 62 10.89 -5.33 10.71
N ALA A 63 9.59 -5.40 10.43
CA ALA A 63 8.75 -4.24 10.20
C ALA A 63 7.40 -4.38 10.92
N SER A 64 6.83 -3.25 11.33
CA SER A 64 5.46 -3.16 11.84
C SER A 64 4.63 -2.31 10.88
N PHE A 65 3.40 -2.74 10.65
CA PHE A 65 2.44 -2.06 9.79
C PHE A 65 1.19 -1.68 10.55
N THR A 66 0.67 -0.50 10.25
CA THR A 66 -0.69 -0.07 10.65
C THR A 66 -1.42 0.43 9.41
N THR A 67 -2.72 0.22 9.32
CA THR A 67 -3.54 0.74 8.21
C THR A 67 -4.59 1.69 8.78
N THR A 68 -4.68 2.90 8.22
CA THR A 68 -5.74 3.87 8.49
C THR A 68 -6.56 4.08 7.22
N CYS A 69 -7.88 4.15 7.35
CA CYS A 69 -8.79 4.36 6.23
C CYS A 69 -9.76 5.48 6.56
N ASP A 70 -9.95 6.40 5.62
CA ASP A 70 -10.94 7.48 5.69
C ASP A 70 -11.63 7.68 4.32
N ALA A 71 -12.39 8.77 4.18
CA ALA A 71 -13.10 9.08 2.94
C ALA A 71 -12.18 9.30 1.71
N SER A 72 -10.90 9.62 1.93
CA SER A 72 -9.89 9.81 0.88
C SER A 72 -9.24 8.51 0.40
N GLY A 73 -9.36 7.44 1.19
CA GLY A 73 -8.80 6.13 0.88
C GLY A 73 -8.11 5.51 2.09
N CYS A 74 -7.24 4.55 1.85
CA CYS A 74 -6.49 3.89 2.91
C CYS A 74 -4.98 4.11 2.74
N VAL A 75 -4.32 4.29 3.87
CA VAL A 75 -2.87 4.43 4.01
C VAL A 75 -2.36 3.37 4.98
N ALA A 76 -1.40 2.58 4.55
CA ALA A 76 -0.62 1.70 5.42
C ALA A 76 0.72 2.35 5.77
N HIS A 77 1.01 2.46 7.05
CA HIS A 77 2.27 3.00 7.57
C HIS A 77 3.21 1.83 7.88
N TRP A 78 4.31 1.74 7.15
CA TRP A 78 5.43 0.85 7.43
C TRP A 78 6.35 1.53 8.44
N LEU A 79 6.62 0.88 9.57
CA LEU A 79 7.69 1.24 10.49
C LEU A 79 8.77 0.14 10.51
N LEU A 80 9.99 0.49 10.12
CA LEU A 80 11.15 -0.38 10.27
C LEU A 80 11.53 -0.45 11.76
N LEU A 81 11.59 -1.66 12.31
CA LEU A 81 11.83 -1.88 13.74
C LEU A 81 13.32 -1.83 14.09
N ASP A 82 14.17 -2.30 13.17
CA ASP A 82 15.63 -2.31 13.34
C ASP A 82 16.32 -1.23 12.50
N ARG A 83 17.55 -0.88 12.85
CA ARG A 83 18.39 -0.03 11.98
C ARG A 83 18.97 -0.87 10.86
N LEU A 84 18.95 -0.35 9.64
CA LEU A 84 19.73 -0.92 8.53
C LEU A 84 21.22 -0.72 8.79
N THR A 85 21.98 -1.81 8.96
CA THR A 85 23.44 -1.76 9.11
C THR A 85 24.10 -1.09 7.92
N ASP A 86 23.67 -1.42 6.71
CA ASP A 86 24.25 -0.91 5.46
C ASP A 86 23.71 0.47 5.07
N ASN A 87 22.60 0.91 5.68
CA ASN A 87 22.04 2.24 5.46
C ASN A 87 21.51 2.88 6.75
N PRO A 88 22.39 3.30 7.66
CA PRO A 88 21.99 3.83 8.97
C PRO A 88 21.15 5.11 8.90
N ASN A 89 21.17 5.80 7.76
CA ASN A 89 20.45 7.05 7.50
C ASN A 89 19.15 6.84 6.69
N ALA A 90 18.78 5.59 6.39
CA ALA A 90 17.53 5.32 5.69
C ALA A 90 16.31 5.82 6.48
N PRO A 91 15.27 6.32 5.80
CA PRO A 91 13.99 6.58 6.46
C PRO A 91 13.48 5.31 7.15
N LYS A 92 12.96 5.47 8.37
CA LYS A 92 12.37 4.37 9.14
C LYS A 92 10.88 4.18 8.85
N MET A 93 10.25 5.13 8.19
CA MET A 93 8.82 5.13 7.95
C MET A 93 8.51 5.34 6.47
N TYR A 94 7.56 4.57 5.94
CA TYR A 94 7.06 4.69 4.58
C TYR A 94 5.55 4.55 4.57
N ASP A 95 4.88 5.43 3.83
CA ASP A 95 3.44 5.36 3.63
C ASP A 95 3.12 4.66 2.31
N TYR A 96 2.20 3.72 2.35
CA TYR A 96 1.64 3.02 1.21
C TYR A 96 0.19 3.42 1.02
N ARG A 97 -0.18 3.83 -0.18
CA ARG A 97 -1.58 4.12 -0.53
C ARG A 97 -2.17 2.95 -1.27
N TRP A 98 -3.44 2.64 -1.02
CA TRP A 98 -4.15 1.63 -1.81
C TRP A 98 -4.49 2.19 -3.19
N SER A 99 -4.12 1.47 -4.26
CA SER A 99 -4.41 1.85 -5.64
C SER A 99 -4.39 0.63 -6.56
N ASN A 100 -5.46 0.39 -7.33
CA ASN A 100 -5.55 -0.69 -8.32
C ASN A 100 -5.15 -2.07 -7.74
N ASP A 101 -5.82 -2.46 -6.65
CA ASP A 101 -5.66 -3.75 -5.98
C ASP A 101 -4.28 -4.04 -5.38
N ARG A 102 -3.50 -2.98 -5.12
CA ARG A 102 -2.19 -3.06 -4.48
C ARG A 102 -1.90 -1.85 -3.62
N TRP A 103 -1.02 -2.06 -2.65
CA TRP A 103 -0.40 -1.00 -1.88
C TRP A 103 0.77 -0.41 -2.66
N VAL A 104 0.86 0.90 -2.81
CA VAL A 104 1.94 1.58 -3.55
C VAL A 104 2.60 2.67 -2.71
N SER A 105 3.92 2.78 -2.78
CA SER A 105 4.69 3.84 -2.11
C SER A 105 5.70 4.45 -3.06
N SER A 106 5.98 5.74 -2.90
CA SER A 106 7.06 6.41 -3.63
C SER A 106 7.58 7.57 -2.81
N SER A 107 8.90 7.60 -2.57
CA SER A 107 9.56 8.60 -1.73
C SER A 107 11.02 8.77 -2.12
N ASP A 108 11.62 9.88 -1.70
CA ASP A 108 13.05 10.09 -1.88
C ASP A 108 13.82 9.20 -0.90
N TYR A 109 14.94 8.63 -1.36
CA TYR A 109 15.70 7.65 -0.59
C TYR A 109 17.20 7.81 -0.87
N PRO A 110 18.05 7.90 0.19
CA PRO A 110 19.50 7.88 0.02
C PRO A 110 19.97 6.47 -0.29
N PHE A 111 20.40 6.23 -1.53
CA PHE A 111 20.87 4.92 -1.99
C PHE A 111 22.40 4.84 -1.84
N HIS A 112 22.88 3.70 -1.33
CA HIS A 112 24.31 3.42 -1.18
C HIS A 112 24.83 2.71 -2.41
N CYS A 113 25.87 3.26 -3.02
CA CYS A 113 26.62 2.61 -4.08
C CYS A 113 27.65 1.63 -3.51
N ASP A 114 28.21 0.77 -4.36
CA ASP A 114 29.18 -0.27 -3.97
C ASP A 114 30.46 0.31 -3.33
N ASP A 115 30.82 1.56 -3.65
CA ASP A 115 31.96 2.29 -3.06
C ASP A 115 31.62 3.05 -1.77
N ALA A 116 30.45 2.79 -1.19
CA ALA A 116 29.86 3.48 -0.03
C ALA A 116 29.52 4.97 -0.26
N SER A 117 29.58 5.47 -1.50
CA SER A 117 29.02 6.78 -1.82
C SER A 117 27.48 6.76 -1.76
N LEU A 118 26.90 7.93 -1.53
CA LEU A 118 25.45 8.13 -1.50
C LEU A 118 24.97 8.87 -2.74
N VAL A 119 23.88 8.39 -3.33
CA VAL A 119 23.18 9.07 -4.41
C VAL A 119 21.70 9.26 -4.07
N ASP A 120 21.16 10.41 -4.48
CA ASP A 120 19.73 10.68 -4.33
C ASP A 120 18.94 9.83 -5.33
N THR A 121 17.94 9.13 -4.81
CA THR A 121 17.09 8.26 -5.64
C THR A 121 15.63 8.45 -5.31
N ARG A 122 14.79 8.10 -6.27
CA ARG A 122 13.36 7.87 -6.02
C ARG A 122 13.14 6.39 -5.78
N ARG A 123 12.85 6.00 -4.53
CA ARG A 123 12.38 4.65 -4.22
C ARG A 123 10.89 4.54 -4.52
N SER A 124 10.50 3.49 -5.23
CA SER A 124 9.09 3.16 -5.45
C SER A 124 8.84 1.67 -5.22
N ASP A 125 7.75 1.37 -4.52
CA ASP A 125 7.37 0.03 -4.13
C ASP A 125 5.92 -0.24 -4.52
N PHE A 126 5.59 -1.50 -4.80
CA PHE A 126 4.22 -1.99 -4.65
C PHE A 126 4.17 -3.31 -3.86
N LEU A 127 3.02 -3.60 -3.26
CA LEU A 127 2.73 -4.80 -2.49
C LEU A 127 1.34 -5.33 -2.85
N MET A 128 1.26 -6.63 -3.12
CA MET A 128 0.04 -7.36 -3.46
C MET A 128 -0.20 -8.48 -2.43
N PRO A 129 -1.43 -8.64 -1.92
CA PRO A 129 -1.76 -9.69 -0.96
C PRO A 129 -1.75 -11.07 -1.63
N ASN A 130 -1.24 -12.09 -0.94
CA ASN A 130 -1.26 -13.49 -1.39
C ASN A 130 -2.50 -14.28 -0.97
N GLY A 131 -3.30 -13.73 -0.04
CA GLY A 131 -4.49 -14.39 0.52
C GLY A 131 -4.22 -15.26 1.76
N ASP A 132 -2.96 -15.49 2.11
CA ASP A 132 -2.51 -16.22 3.31
C ASP A 132 -1.99 -15.29 4.43
N GLY A 133 -2.21 -13.98 4.29
CA GLY A 133 -1.70 -12.95 5.18
C GLY A 133 -0.31 -12.42 4.80
N SER A 134 0.41 -13.09 3.89
CA SER A 134 1.65 -12.60 3.30
C SER A 134 1.40 -11.68 2.10
N PHE A 135 2.44 -10.93 1.74
CA PHE A 135 2.43 -10.06 0.57
C PHE A 135 3.67 -10.32 -0.29
N HIS A 136 3.54 -10.12 -1.59
CA HIS A 136 4.66 -10.04 -2.51
C HIS A 136 4.71 -8.65 -3.15
N GLY A 137 5.89 -8.19 -3.51
CA GLY A 137 6.08 -6.85 -4.03
C GLY A 137 7.35 -6.71 -4.86
N GLU A 138 7.47 -5.53 -5.43
CA GLU A 138 8.67 -5.11 -6.14
C GLU A 138 9.09 -3.74 -5.66
N ARG A 139 10.40 -3.53 -5.62
CA ARG A 139 11.03 -2.27 -5.25
C ARG A 139 11.92 -1.81 -6.39
N THR A 140 11.81 -0.52 -6.71
CA THR A 140 12.72 0.16 -7.63
C THR A 140 13.42 1.32 -6.97
N PHE A 141 14.65 1.60 -7.40
CA PHE A 141 15.37 2.82 -7.09
C PHE A 141 15.74 3.49 -8.41
N THR A 142 15.09 4.62 -8.72
CA THR A 142 15.43 5.43 -9.89
C THR A 142 16.53 6.41 -9.50
N VAL A 143 17.69 6.26 -10.11
CA VAL A 143 18.89 7.03 -9.85
C VAL A 143 19.08 8.09 -10.94
N GLY A 144 19.14 9.35 -10.53
CA GLY A 144 19.45 10.48 -11.42
C GLY A 144 20.93 10.58 -11.78
N ALA A 145 21.29 11.50 -12.67
CA ALA A 145 22.70 11.78 -12.98
C ALA A 145 23.40 12.46 -11.77
N PRO A 146 24.68 12.17 -11.48
CA PRO A 146 25.58 11.28 -12.25
C PRO A 146 25.35 9.79 -12.00
N GLY A 147 24.64 9.42 -10.93
CA GLY A 147 24.41 8.04 -10.51
C GLY A 147 25.59 7.40 -9.81
N CYS A 148 25.50 6.09 -9.56
CA CYS A 148 26.57 5.38 -8.86
C CYS A 148 27.84 5.29 -9.72
N PRO A 149 29.04 5.43 -9.13
CA PRO A 149 30.29 5.27 -9.87
C PRO A 149 30.36 3.95 -10.62
N GLY A 150 30.66 4.02 -11.92
CA GLY A 150 30.69 2.86 -12.83
C GLY A 150 29.36 2.49 -13.47
N ASP A 151 28.23 2.80 -12.84
CA ASP A 151 26.89 2.45 -13.33
C ASP A 151 26.21 3.59 -14.08
N GLY A 152 26.37 4.83 -13.58
CA GLY A 152 25.65 5.99 -14.11
C GLY A 152 24.19 6.06 -13.64
N PRO A 153 23.35 6.91 -14.26
CA PRO A 153 21.92 6.96 -13.96
C PRO A 153 21.19 5.71 -14.47
N GLY A 154 20.12 5.31 -13.79
CA GLY A 154 19.36 4.12 -14.16
C GLY A 154 18.38 3.66 -13.10
N VAL A 155 17.90 2.42 -13.23
CA VAL A 155 16.93 1.84 -12.32
C VAL A 155 17.46 0.53 -11.76
N TYR A 156 17.62 0.48 -10.43
CA TYR A 156 17.72 -0.79 -9.72
C TYR A 156 16.32 -1.35 -9.47
N TRP A 157 16.18 -2.66 -9.57
CA TRP A 157 14.94 -3.37 -9.28
C TRP A 157 15.23 -4.64 -8.48
N LEU A 158 14.38 -4.95 -7.50
CA LEU A 158 14.37 -6.26 -6.83
C LEU A 158 12.94 -6.65 -6.38
N PRO A 159 12.63 -7.96 -6.29
CA PRO A 159 11.41 -8.44 -5.66
C PRO A 159 11.58 -8.56 -4.14
N PHE A 160 10.48 -8.46 -3.41
CA PHE A 160 10.48 -8.68 -1.97
C PHE A 160 9.17 -9.29 -1.47
N THR A 161 9.21 -9.89 -0.29
CA THR A 161 8.03 -10.48 0.37
C THR A 161 7.89 -10.01 1.80
N LEU A 162 6.64 -9.98 2.27
CA LEU A 162 6.30 -9.77 3.67
C LEU A 162 5.65 -11.03 4.21
N THR A 163 6.26 -11.65 5.21
CA THR A 163 5.69 -12.80 5.91
C THR A 163 5.35 -12.40 7.34
N PRO A 164 4.13 -12.67 7.85
CA PRO A 164 3.78 -12.42 9.24
C PRO A 164 4.81 -13.06 10.19
N SER A 165 5.18 -12.34 11.26
CA SER A 165 6.17 -12.78 12.26
C SER A 165 5.54 -13.14 13.59
#